data_AF-A0A1M7ICU9-F1
#
_entry.id   AF-A0A1M7ICU9-F1
#
_cell.length_a   1.000
_cell.length_b   1.000
_cell.length_c   1.000
_cell.angle_alpha   90.00
_cell.angle_beta   90.00
_cell.angle_gamma   90.00
#
_symmetry.space_group_name_H-M   'P 1'
#
loop_
_entity.id
_entity.type
_entity.pdbx_description
1 polymer ?
#
loop_
_entity_poly.entity_id
_entity_poly.type
_entity_poly.pdbx_seq_one_letter_code
_entity_poly.pdbx_strand_id
1 'polypeptide(L)'
;MTKLKLGPILDNKPVKLTVEVPAELHRDLIAYGEILGQEAGQGPIEPKKLVVPMLERFIATDRGFAKARRAPRGTTKAPLGRGEA
;
A
#
# COMPACT_ATOMS: atom_id res chain seq x y z
N MET A 1 -38.58 -9.15 12.07
CA MET A 1 -37.69 -8.44 11.12
C MET A 1 -36.25 -8.82 11.43
N THR A 2 -35.65 -9.71 10.65
CA THR A 2 -34.27 -10.19 10.85
C THR A 2 -33.28 -9.14 10.34
N LYS A 3 -32.52 -8.55 11.25
CA LYS A 3 -31.44 -7.60 10.92
C LYS A 3 -30.30 -8.38 10.25
N LEU A 4 -30.05 -8.13 8.97
CA LEU A 4 -28.92 -8.70 8.25
C LEU A 4 -27.61 -8.26 8.94
N LYS A 5 -26.70 -9.23 9.15
CA LYS A 5 -25.41 -9.00 9.84
C LYS A 5 -24.33 -8.38 8.94
N LEU A 6 -24.61 -8.22 7.65
CA LEU A 6 -23.72 -7.50 6.76
C LEU A 6 -23.91 -5.99 6.96
N GLY A 7 -22.86 -5.33 7.44
CA GLY A 7 -22.72 -3.89 7.29
C GLY A 7 -22.59 -3.49 5.81
N PRO A 8 -22.50 -2.19 5.50
CA PRO A 8 -22.31 -1.71 4.15
C PRO A 8 -21.13 -2.43 3.49
N ILE A 9 -21.34 -2.97 2.28
CA ILE A 9 -20.25 -3.52 1.47
C ILE A 9 -19.32 -2.34 1.16
N LEU A 10 -18.07 -2.41 1.62
CA LEU A 10 -17.04 -1.44 1.27
C LEU A 10 -16.93 -1.39 -0.26
N ASP A 11 -17.19 -0.22 -0.83
CA ASP A 11 -16.97 0.03 -2.26
C ASP A 11 -15.46 -0.10 -2.53
N ASN A 12 -15.05 -1.26 -3.00
CA ASN A 12 -13.65 -1.59 -3.25
C ASN A 12 -13.25 -1.10 -4.65
N LYS A 13 -13.59 0.16 -4.95
CA LYS A 13 -13.38 0.74 -6.27
C LYS A 13 -11.88 0.89 -6.53
N PRO A 14 -11.34 0.27 -7.60
CA PRO A 14 -9.93 0.40 -7.91
C PRO A 14 -9.59 1.86 -8.24
N VAL A 15 -8.52 2.37 -7.63
CA VAL A 15 -7.99 3.70 -7.91
C VAL A 15 -6.82 3.55 -8.90
N LYS A 16 -6.91 4.23 -10.05
CA LYS A 16 -5.82 4.24 -11.03
C LYS A 16 -4.75 5.24 -10.60
N LEU A 17 -3.52 4.77 -10.43
CA LEU A 17 -2.34 5.59 -10.22
C LEU A 17 -1.48 5.59 -11.49
N THR A 18 -1.00 6.76 -11.90
CA THR A 18 0.02 6.89 -12.94
C THR A 18 1.33 7.23 -12.25
N VAL A 19 2.38 6.45 -12.53
CA VAL A 19 3.70 6.62 -11.92
C VAL A 19 4.76 6.73 -13.00
N GLU A 20 5.71 7.63 -12.81
CA GLU A 20 6.94 7.68 -13.57
C GLU A 20 8.04 7.01 -12.78
N VAL A 21 8.84 6.18 -13.44
CA VAL A 21 9.96 5.47 -12.82
C VAL A 21 11.25 5.76 -13.61
N PRO A 22 12.41 5.82 -12.94
CA PRO A 22 13.69 5.90 -13.64
C PRO A 22 13.85 4.76 -14.66
N ALA A 23 14.51 5.04 -15.78
CA ALA A 23 14.73 4.04 -16.83
C ALA A 23 15.49 2.80 -16.32
N GLU A 24 16.40 2.99 -15.37
CA GLU A 24 17.12 1.89 -14.73
C GLU A 24 16.18 0.96 -13.96
N LEU A 25 15.31 1.52 -13.11
CA LEU A 25 14.31 0.75 -12.39
C LEU A 25 13.37 -0.01 -13.34
N HIS A 26 12.99 0.59 -14.47
CA HIS A 26 12.17 -0.10 -15.46
C HIS A 26 12.88 -1.33 -16.06
N ARG A 27 14.19 -1.22 -16.38
CA ARG A 27 14.99 -2.34 -16.88
C ARG A 27 15.11 -3.44 -15.82
N ASP A 28 15.34 -3.08 -14.57
CA ASP A 28 15.43 -4.04 -13.47
C ASP A 28 14.09 -4.78 -13.26
N LEU A 29 12.96 -4.08 -13.37
CA LEU A 29 11.64 -4.71 -13.29
C LEU A 29 11.37 -5.68 -14.44
N ILE A 30 11.87 -5.42 -15.65
CA ILE A 30 11.79 -6.37 -16.77
C ILE A 30 12.59 -7.62 -16.43
N ALA A 31 13.86 -7.47 -16.06
CA ALA A 31 14.72 -8.60 -15.73
C ALA A 31 14.17 -9.43 -14.56
N TYR A 32 13.63 -8.78 -13.53
CA TYR A 32 12.97 -9.44 -12.40
C TYR A 32 11.76 -10.26 -12.86
N GLY A 33 10.93 -9.69 -13.74
CA GLY A 33 9.75 -10.38 -14.29
C GLY A 33 10.09 -11.57 -15.16
N GLU A 34 11.20 -11.52 -15.89
CA GLU A 34 11.73 -12.64 -16.67
C GLU A 34 12.19 -13.79 -15.77
N ILE A 35 13.03 -13.49 -14.76
CA ILE A 35 13.56 -14.48 -13.81
C ILE A 35 12.40 -15.14 -13.05
N LEU A 36 11.49 -14.35 -12.50
CA LEU A 36 10.36 -14.87 -11.73
C LEU A 36 9.42 -15.72 -12.59
N GLY A 37 9.18 -15.33 -13.84
CA GLY A 37 8.37 -16.11 -14.78
C GLY A 37 9.03 -17.47 -15.07
N GLN A 38 10.33 -17.46 -15.36
CA GLN A 38 11.10 -18.69 -15.61
C GLN A 38 11.07 -19.65 -14.43
N GLU A 39 11.28 -19.16 -13.21
CA GLU A 39 11.21 -19.98 -11.98
C GLU A 39 9.83 -20.62 -11.78
N ALA A 40 8.76 -19.92 -12.17
CA ALA A 40 7.39 -20.41 -12.11
C ALA A 40 7.01 -21.34 -13.29
N GLY A 41 7.91 -21.57 -14.25
CA GLY A 41 7.59 -22.30 -15.49
C GLY A 41 6.60 -21.55 -16.40
N GLN A 42 6.55 -20.23 -16.26
CA GLN A 42 5.66 -19.33 -17.00
C GLN A 42 6.46 -18.40 -17.92
N GLY A 43 5.76 -17.66 -18.78
CA GLY A 43 6.38 -16.59 -19.56
C GLY A 43 6.78 -15.38 -18.70
N PRO A 44 7.53 -14.43 -19.26
CA PRO A 44 7.92 -13.21 -18.56
C PRO A 44 6.73 -12.44 -17.99
N ILE A 45 6.89 -11.95 -16.75
CA ILE A 45 5.87 -11.14 -16.08
C ILE A 45 6.09 -9.66 -16.43
N GLU A 46 5.06 -9.01 -16.95
CA GLU A 46 5.12 -7.57 -17.28
C GLU A 46 5.41 -6.72 -16.02
N PRO A 47 6.28 -5.70 -16.10
CA PRO A 47 6.64 -4.84 -14.97
C PRO A 47 5.44 -4.30 -14.16
N LYS A 48 4.39 -3.84 -14.84
CA LYS A 48 3.18 -3.31 -14.19
C LYS A 48 2.45 -4.32 -13.30
N LYS A 49 2.56 -5.63 -13.59
CA LYS A 49 1.95 -6.70 -12.79
C LYS A 49 2.75 -6.99 -11.52
N LEU A 50 4.02 -6.57 -11.46
CA LEU A 50 4.88 -6.68 -10.29
C LEU A 50 4.63 -5.56 -9.27
N VAL A 51 4.34 -4.34 -9.75
CA VAL A 51 4.27 -3.13 -8.90
C VAL A 51 3.26 -3.28 -7.76
N VAL A 52 2.05 -3.73 -8.06
CA VAL A 52 0.99 -3.86 -7.04
C VAL A 52 1.38 -4.85 -5.93
N PRO A 53 1.71 -6.13 -6.21
CA PRO A 53 2.08 -7.08 -5.15
C PRO A 53 3.36 -6.69 -4.41
N MET A 54 4.32 -6.03 -5.09
CA MET A 54 5.51 -5.50 -4.41
C MET A 54 5.17 -4.40 -3.40
N LEU A 55 4.30 -3.45 -3.76
CA LEU A 55 3.85 -2.38 -2.86
C LEU A 55 3.02 -2.93 -1.69
N GLU A 56 2.13 -3.89 -1.95
CA GLU A 56 1.37 -4.57 -0.91
C GLU A 56 2.31 -5.25 0.09
N ARG A 57 3.31 -5.99 -0.41
CA ARG A 57 4.30 -6.68 0.43
C ARG A 57 5.14 -5.70 1.24
N PHE A 58 5.57 -4.60 0.64
CA PHE A 58 6.31 -3.55 1.30
C PHE A 58 5.52 -2.96 2.47
N ILE A 59 4.28 -2.51 2.22
CA ILE A 59 3.40 -1.91 3.24
C ILE A 59 3.05 -2.91 4.35
N ALA A 60 2.83 -4.18 4.00
CA ALA A 60 2.49 -5.22 4.98
C ALA A 60 3.65 -5.55 5.93
N THR A 61 4.89 -5.41 5.45
CA THR A 61 6.10 -5.82 6.20
C THR A 61 6.82 -4.68 6.90
N ASP A 62 6.55 -3.42 6.52
CA ASP A 62 7.14 -2.25 7.15
C ASP A 62 6.60 -2.05 8.60
N ARG A 63 7.40 -2.46 9.57
CA ARG A 63 7.10 -2.31 11.00
C ARG A 63 7.08 -0.84 11.45
N GLY A 64 7.90 0.01 10.84
CA GLY A 64 7.94 1.44 11.13
C GLY A 64 6.64 2.10 10.72
N PHE A 65 6.19 1.83 9.50
CA PHE A 65 4.88 2.23 9.01
C PHE A 65 3.74 1.68 9.88
N ALA A 66 3.79 0.39 10.23
CA ALA A 66 2.77 -0.23 11.08
C ALA A 66 2.66 0.43 12.47
N LYS A 67 3.79 0.81 13.09
CA LYS A 67 3.82 1.56 14.35
C LYS A 67 3.24 2.97 14.19
N ALA A 68 3.68 3.71 13.17
CA ALA A 68 3.21 5.06 12.90
C ALA A 68 1.70 5.11 12.61
N ARG A 69 1.17 4.13 11.87
CA ARG A 69 -0.26 4.01 11.55
C ARG A 69 -1.13 3.68 12.77
N ARG A 70 -0.57 2.98 13.76
CA ARG A 70 -1.26 2.61 15.01
C ARG A 70 -1.20 3.69 16.08
N ALA A 71 -0.26 4.64 15.97
CA ALA A 71 -0.23 5.78 16.85
C ALA A 71 -1.62 6.43 16.80
N PRO A 72 -2.32 6.60 17.95
CA PRO A 72 -3.56 7.35 17.94
C PRO A 72 -3.23 8.68 17.28
N ARG A 73 -3.96 9.03 16.20
CA ARG A 73 -3.91 10.37 15.62
C ARG A 73 -3.96 11.30 16.82
N GLY A 74 -2.80 11.89 17.13
CA GLY A 74 -2.61 12.57 18.39
C GLY A 74 -3.78 13.51 18.52
N THR A 75 -4.56 13.34 19.58
CA THR A 75 -5.43 14.40 20.03
C THR A 75 -4.53 15.62 20.04
N THR A 76 -4.76 16.55 19.12
CA THR A 76 -4.26 17.91 19.25
C THR A 76 -4.96 18.44 20.49
N LYS A 77 -4.50 18.03 21.67
CA LYS A 77 -4.84 18.67 22.92
C LYS A 77 -4.05 19.96 22.83
N ALA A 78 -4.69 20.96 22.23
CA ALA A 78 -4.24 22.33 22.30
C ALA A 78 -3.86 22.58 23.78
N PRO A 79 -2.68 23.15 24.06
CA PRO A 79 -2.40 23.57 25.42
C PRO A 79 -3.48 24.58 25.79
N LEU A 80 -4.39 24.17 26.68
CA LEU A 80 -5.21 25.10 27.46
C LEU A 80 -4.23 25.85 28.35
N GLY A 81 -3.65 26.91 27.78
CA GLY A 81 -2.97 27.96 28.50
C GLY A 81 -3.96 28.60 29.46
N ARG A 82 -3.83 28.21 30.73
CA ARG A 82 -4.48 28.81 31.88
C ARG A 82 -3.69 30.06 32.27
N GLY A 83 -4.38 31.21 32.30
CA GLY A 83 -4.11 32.34 33.19
C GLY A 83 -2.92 33.23 32.86
N GLU A 84 -3.17 34.53 32.68
CA GLU A 84 -2.97 35.57 33.70
C GLU A 84 -2.81 36.96 33.04
N ALA A 85 -3.81 37.82 33.30
CA ALA A 85 -3.81 39.30 33.42
C ALA A 85 -5.09 39.91 32.84
#